data_AF-A0AAU5M4C8-F1
#
_entry.id   AF-A0AAU5M4C8-F1
#
_cell.length_a   1.000
_cell.length_b   1.000
_cell.length_c   1.000
_cell.angle_alpha   90.00
_cell.angle_beta   90.00
_cell.angle_gamma   90.00
#
_symmetry.space_group_name_H-M   'P 1'
#
loop_
_entity.id
_entity.type
_entity.pdbx_description
1 polymer ?
#
loop_
_entity_poly.entity_id
_entity_poly.type
_entity_poly.pdbx_seq_one_letter_code
_entity_poly.pdbx_strand_id
1 'polypeptide(L)'
;MLAATPLRHLLSGAGLALCQLGYFAAIPRVGVGIATVLALGAAPILITLATRERLTPAVFAALAGLTLLTTTTGTANLTGVAAALLSAAGYSTTTLLNRNTPDPLTTAFLGFLTGAAFLLPFAGLPTTTTGWLLIAYFGLIPTALAYTLFYTGLRALRASTASVIALLEPVVATAIGVALFQEHPTPLAITGAAILLLAIATQPKK
;
A
#
# COMPACT_ATOMS: atom_id res chain seq x y z
N MET A 1 -18.34 8.24 -24.85
CA MET A 1 -17.12 8.45 -24.04
C MET A 1 -17.35 8.37 -22.52
N LEU A 2 -18.59 8.35 -22.01
CA LEU A 2 -18.90 8.27 -20.57
C LEU A 2 -19.05 6.84 -19.99
N ALA A 3 -19.14 5.80 -20.83
CA ALA A 3 -19.32 4.42 -20.39
C ALA A 3 -18.04 3.72 -19.91
N ALA A 4 -16.85 4.23 -20.26
CA ALA A 4 -15.56 3.68 -19.80
C ALA A 4 -15.18 4.13 -18.36
N THR A 5 -15.79 5.21 -17.88
CA THR A 5 -15.56 5.82 -16.56
C THR A 5 -16.09 5.01 -15.38
N PRO A 6 -17.34 4.51 -15.34
CA PRO A 6 -17.88 3.83 -14.16
C PRO A 6 -17.19 2.50 -13.87
N LEU A 7 -16.89 1.70 -14.92
CA LEU A 7 -16.18 0.43 -14.77
C LEU A 7 -14.78 0.63 -14.15
N ARG A 8 -14.07 1.69 -14.55
CA ARG A 8 -12.76 2.04 -13.98
C ARG A 8 -12.85 2.33 -12.48
N HIS A 9 -13.87 3.06 -12.04
CA HIS A 9 -14.08 3.37 -10.62
C HIS A 9 -14.49 2.13 -9.81
N LEU A 10 -15.28 1.22 -10.40
CA LEU A 10 -15.61 -0.07 -9.80
C LEU A 10 -14.37 -0.95 -9.64
N LEU A 11 -13.56 -1.10 -10.70
CA LEU A 11 -12.33 -1.90 -10.65
C LEU A 11 -11.29 -1.29 -9.70
N SER A 12 -11.18 0.04 -9.65
CA SER A 12 -10.33 0.74 -8.68
C SER A 12 -10.80 0.51 -7.24
N GLY A 13 -12.11 0.53 -7.01
CA GLY A 13 -12.71 0.21 -5.70
C GLY A 13 -12.45 -1.23 -5.29
N ALA A 14 -12.63 -2.19 -6.20
CA ALA A 14 -12.32 -3.59 -5.96
C ALA A 14 -10.82 -3.79 -5.65
N GLY A 15 -9.93 -3.09 -6.36
CA GLY A 15 -8.50 -3.07 -6.07
C GLY A 15 -8.17 -2.50 -4.69
N LEU A 16 -8.82 -1.41 -4.27
CA LEU A 16 -8.67 -0.84 -2.92
C LEU A 16 -9.23 -1.76 -1.83
N ALA A 17 -10.35 -2.43 -2.08
CA ALA A 17 -10.92 -3.42 -1.17
C ALA A 17 -9.97 -4.61 -0.98
N LEU A 18 -9.43 -5.13 -2.08
CA LEU A 18 -8.41 -6.19 -2.06
C LEU A 18 -7.14 -5.74 -1.34
N CYS A 19 -6.71 -4.50 -1.58
CA CYS A 19 -5.58 -3.87 -0.89
C CYS A 19 -5.78 -3.92 0.64
N GLN A 20 -6.92 -3.45 1.12
CA GLN A 20 -7.22 -3.40 2.56
C GLN A 20 -7.35 -4.80 3.16
N LEU A 21 -8.10 -5.71 2.53
CA LEU A 21 -8.26 -7.08 3.04
C LEU A 21 -6.92 -7.80 3.12
N GLY A 22 -6.10 -7.71 2.08
CA GLY A 22 -4.77 -8.31 2.05
C GLY A 22 -3.86 -7.75 3.15
N TYR A 23 -3.88 -6.43 3.34
CA TYR A 23 -3.05 -5.77 4.35
C TYR A 23 -3.44 -6.16 5.78
N PHE A 24 -4.73 -6.05 6.12
CA PHE A 24 -5.22 -6.44 7.45
C PHE A 24 -5.10 -7.94 7.72
N ALA A 25 -5.19 -8.77 6.67
CA ALA A 25 -4.89 -10.19 6.80
C ALA A 25 -3.40 -10.46 7.02
N ALA A 26 -2.50 -9.63 6.47
CA ALA A 26 -1.06 -9.80 6.65
C ALA A 26 -0.60 -9.44 8.07
N ILE A 27 -1.09 -8.33 8.63
CA ILE A 27 -0.59 -7.77 9.91
C ILE A 27 -0.48 -8.81 11.04
N PRO A 28 -1.50 -9.63 11.37
CA PRO A 28 -1.40 -10.60 12.47
C PRO A 28 -0.37 -11.71 12.26
N ARG A 29 0.12 -11.89 11.02
CA ARG A 29 1.00 -13.01 10.63
C ARG A 29 2.45 -12.56 10.46
N VAL A 30 2.66 -11.36 9.92
CA VAL A 30 4.01 -10.86 9.62
C VAL A 30 4.37 -9.57 10.36
N GLY A 31 3.43 -8.95 11.07
CA GLY A 31 3.62 -7.65 11.70
C GLY A 31 3.36 -6.49 10.74
N VAL A 32 3.11 -5.31 11.31
CA VAL A 32 2.79 -4.07 10.59
C VAL A 32 3.98 -3.64 9.73
N GLY A 33 5.20 -3.59 10.28
CA GLY A 33 6.37 -3.12 9.54
C GLY A 33 6.66 -3.93 8.29
N ILE A 34 6.71 -5.26 8.42
CA ILE A 34 6.92 -6.18 7.29
C ILE A 34 5.75 -6.11 6.30
N ALA A 35 4.50 -6.09 6.78
CA ALA A 35 3.34 -5.97 5.90
C ALA A 35 3.39 -4.70 5.04
N THR A 36 3.75 -3.55 5.64
CA THR A 36 3.87 -2.27 4.92
C THR A 36 4.99 -2.32 3.87
N VAL A 37 6.16 -2.84 4.24
CA VAL A 37 7.30 -2.96 3.31
C VAL A 37 6.96 -3.89 2.14
N LEU A 38 6.29 -5.02 2.39
CA LEU A 38 5.85 -5.94 1.33
C LEU A 38 4.79 -5.30 0.43
N ALA A 39 3.76 -4.67 1.01
CA ALA A 39 2.65 -4.09 0.28
C ALA A 39 3.10 -2.92 -0.62
N LEU A 40 3.90 -2.00 -0.08
CA LEU A 40 4.40 -0.84 -0.83
C LEU A 40 5.57 -1.21 -1.74
N GLY A 41 6.45 -2.11 -1.28
CA GLY A 41 7.68 -2.43 -1.99
C GLY A 41 7.47 -3.35 -3.19
N ALA A 42 6.50 -4.26 -3.14
CA ALA A 42 6.17 -5.10 -4.28
C ALA A 42 5.38 -4.34 -5.37
N ALA A 43 4.71 -3.24 -5.02
CA ALA A 43 3.83 -2.54 -5.95
C ALA A 43 4.53 -1.98 -7.21
N PRO A 44 5.70 -1.31 -7.12
CA PRO A 44 6.46 -0.86 -8.30
C PRO A 44 6.88 -2.02 -9.20
N ILE A 45 7.27 -3.17 -8.62
CA ILE A 45 7.66 -4.37 -9.39
C ILE A 45 6.46 -4.87 -10.20
N LEU A 46 5.29 -5.00 -9.57
CA LEU A 46 4.05 -5.42 -10.24
C LEU A 46 3.63 -4.42 -11.31
N ILE A 47 3.80 -3.12 -11.07
CA ILE A 47 3.51 -2.06 -12.05
C ILE A 47 4.41 -2.21 -13.28
N THR A 48 5.74 -2.35 -13.09
CA THR A 48 6.71 -2.51 -14.19
C THR A 48 6.43 -3.76 -15.02
N LEU A 49 6.08 -4.87 -14.37
CA LEU A 49 5.67 -6.11 -15.05
C LEU A 49 4.38 -5.91 -15.87
N ALA A 50 3.36 -5.28 -15.28
CA ALA A 50 2.07 -5.04 -15.91
C ALA A 50 2.16 -4.08 -17.11
N THR A 51 3.03 -3.06 -17.05
CA THR A 51 3.26 -2.11 -18.16
C THR A 51 4.25 -2.62 -19.19
N ARG A 52 4.84 -3.82 -18.99
CA ARG A 52 5.90 -4.40 -19.83
C ARG A 52 7.07 -3.44 -20.03
N GLU A 53 7.38 -2.67 -18.99
CA GLU A 53 8.52 -1.77 -18.99
C GLU A 53 9.84 -2.55 -18.87
N ARG A 54 10.95 -1.90 -19.24
CA ARG A 54 12.27 -2.52 -19.17
C ARG A 54 12.62 -2.84 -17.72
N LEU A 55 12.99 -4.09 -17.47
CA LEU A 55 13.51 -4.51 -16.17
C LEU A 55 14.87 -3.85 -15.96
N THR A 56 14.93 -2.94 -15.00
CA THR A 56 16.16 -2.24 -14.62
C THR A 56 16.89 -3.02 -13.52
N PRO A 57 18.19 -2.80 -13.32
CA PRO A 57 18.91 -3.38 -12.18
C PRO A 57 18.24 -3.11 -10.83
N ALA A 58 17.56 -1.96 -10.70
CA ALA A 58 16.74 -1.62 -9.55
C ALA A 58 15.60 -2.64 -9.31
N VAL A 59 14.94 -3.14 -10.35
CA VAL A 59 13.88 -4.16 -10.21
C VAL A 59 14.46 -5.48 -9.69
N PHE A 60 15.64 -5.88 -10.16
CA PHE A 60 16.32 -7.08 -9.66
C PHE A 60 16.77 -6.93 -8.21
N ALA A 61 17.30 -5.76 -7.83
CA ALA A 61 17.64 -5.45 -6.45
C ALA A 61 16.39 -5.44 -5.55
N ALA A 62 15.28 -4.90 -6.04
CA ALA A 62 13.99 -4.92 -5.34
C ALA A 62 13.50 -6.35 -5.13
N LEU A 63 13.56 -7.20 -6.16
CA LEU A 63 13.23 -8.63 -6.04
C LEU A 63 14.14 -9.35 -5.03
N ALA A 64 15.45 -9.05 -5.01
CA ALA A 64 16.37 -9.63 -4.04
C ALA A 64 16.07 -9.19 -2.59
N GLY A 65 15.76 -7.90 -2.39
CA GLY A 65 15.31 -7.39 -1.09
C GLY A 65 14.02 -8.07 -0.63
N LEU A 66 13.07 -8.25 -1.55
CA LEU A 66 11.81 -8.93 -1.31
C LEU A 66 12.01 -10.40 -0.92
N THR A 67 12.86 -11.16 -1.62
CA THR A 67 13.13 -12.57 -1.30
C THR A 67 13.85 -12.73 0.04
N LEU A 68 14.81 -11.87 0.35
CA LEU A 68 15.45 -11.83 1.67
C LEU A 68 14.40 -11.58 2.76
N LEU A 69 13.49 -10.64 2.53
CA LEU A 69 12.44 -10.32 3.50
C LEU A 69 11.49 -11.51 3.72
N THR A 70 11.03 -12.19 2.66
CA THR A 70 10.10 -13.31 2.78
C THR A 70 10.72 -14.57 3.37
N THR A 71 11.97 -14.88 3.05
CA THR A 71 12.69 -16.05 3.59
C THR A 71 12.87 -15.99 5.11
N THR A 72 12.96 -14.79 5.70
CA THR A 72 13.06 -14.64 7.16
C THR A 72 11.76 -14.88 7.91
N THR A 73 10.62 -14.80 7.23
CA THR A 73 9.33 -14.92 7.90
C THR A 73 9.01 -16.36 8.31
N GLY A 74 9.76 -17.37 7.86
CA GLY A 74 9.52 -18.77 8.21
C GLY A 74 8.31 -19.36 7.49
N THR A 75 8.21 -20.69 7.45
CA THR A 75 7.20 -21.43 6.66
C THR A 75 5.76 -21.14 7.07
N ALA A 76 5.51 -20.84 8.35
CA ALA A 76 4.18 -20.51 8.87
C ALA A 76 3.64 -19.15 8.37
N ASN A 77 4.51 -18.22 7.98
CA ASN A 77 4.13 -16.85 7.65
C ASN A 77 3.99 -16.57 6.15
N LEU A 78 4.16 -17.60 5.30
CA LEU A 78 3.95 -17.50 3.86
C LEU A 78 2.53 -17.02 3.50
N THR A 79 1.53 -17.36 4.31
CA THR A 79 0.15 -16.89 4.13
C THR A 79 0.02 -15.39 4.39
N GLY A 80 0.78 -14.83 5.35
CA GLY A 80 0.85 -13.40 5.60
C GLY A 80 1.60 -12.65 4.50
N VAL A 81 2.70 -13.22 4.01
CA VAL A 81 3.41 -12.71 2.84
C VAL A 81 2.49 -12.68 1.61
N ALA A 82 1.79 -13.78 1.33
CA ALA A 82 0.85 -13.86 0.22
C ALA A 82 -0.28 -12.83 0.35
N ALA A 83 -0.80 -12.60 1.55
CA ALA A 83 -1.80 -11.57 1.81
C ALA A 83 -1.25 -10.15 1.56
N ALA A 84 -0.01 -9.87 1.97
CA ALA A 84 0.64 -8.58 1.67
C ALA A 84 0.91 -8.38 0.17
N LEU A 85 1.27 -9.46 -0.55
CA LEU A 85 1.44 -9.40 -2.01
C LEU A 85 0.11 -9.23 -2.75
N LEU A 86 -0.97 -9.84 -2.27
CA LEU A 86 -2.33 -9.57 -2.76
C LEU A 86 -2.72 -8.11 -2.52
N SER A 87 -2.31 -7.56 -1.37
CA SER A 87 -2.50 -6.14 -1.08
C SER A 87 -1.78 -5.26 -2.10
N ALA A 88 -0.50 -5.55 -2.36
CA ALA A 88 0.31 -4.88 -3.38
C ALA A 88 -0.35 -4.96 -4.77
N ALA A 89 -0.89 -6.12 -5.15
CA ALA A 89 -1.56 -6.30 -6.43
C ALA A 89 -2.82 -5.43 -6.56
N GLY A 90 -3.63 -5.34 -5.50
CA GLY A 90 -4.79 -4.44 -5.43
C GLY A 90 -4.36 -2.97 -5.59
N TYR A 91 -3.33 -2.56 -4.84
CA TYR A 91 -2.78 -1.21 -4.91
C TYR A 91 -2.20 -0.87 -6.30
N SER A 92 -1.39 -1.76 -6.89
CA SER A 92 -0.83 -1.59 -8.24
C SER A 92 -1.92 -1.47 -9.30
N THR A 93 -2.97 -2.28 -9.20
CA THR A 93 -4.12 -2.24 -10.12
C THR A 93 -4.82 -0.89 -10.04
N THR A 94 -5.17 -0.43 -8.84
CA THR A 94 -5.79 0.88 -8.62
C THR A 94 -4.88 2.02 -9.09
N THR A 95 -3.59 1.93 -8.85
CA THR A 95 -2.60 2.93 -9.30
C THR A 95 -2.58 3.02 -10.82
N LEU A 96 -2.50 1.88 -11.52
CA LEU A 96 -2.48 1.83 -12.98
C LEU A 96 -3.77 2.34 -13.61
N LEU A 97 -4.93 2.01 -13.03
CA LEU A 97 -6.22 2.48 -13.52
C LEU A 97 -6.36 4.00 -13.39
N ASN A 98 -5.78 4.59 -12.36
CA ASN A 98 -5.96 6.01 -12.03
C ASN A 98 -4.78 6.92 -12.42
N ARG A 99 -3.69 6.36 -12.98
CA ARG A 99 -2.43 7.08 -13.27
C ARG A 99 -2.58 8.36 -14.10
N ASN A 100 -3.57 8.42 -15.00
CA ASN A 100 -3.79 9.55 -15.93
C ASN A 100 -5.11 10.28 -15.65
N THR A 101 -5.62 10.22 -14.41
CA THR A 101 -6.89 10.87 -14.09
C THR A 101 -6.73 12.39 -14.00
N PRO A 102 -7.59 13.19 -14.67
CA PRO A 102 -7.49 14.65 -14.65
C PRO A 102 -7.89 15.24 -13.28
N ASP A 103 -8.69 14.51 -12.50
CA ASP A 103 -9.10 14.90 -11.15
C ASP A 103 -8.79 13.78 -10.14
N PRO A 104 -7.57 13.78 -9.55
CA PRO A 104 -7.12 12.76 -8.61
C PRO A 104 -7.95 12.70 -7.33
N LEU A 105 -8.42 13.84 -6.83
CA LEU A 105 -9.18 13.91 -5.58
C LEU A 105 -10.56 13.26 -5.75
N THR A 106 -11.29 13.62 -6.79
CA THR A 106 -12.60 12.99 -7.09
C THR A 106 -12.43 11.50 -7.40
N THR A 107 -11.35 11.13 -8.08
CA THR A 107 -11.06 9.71 -8.38
C THR A 107 -10.77 8.91 -7.11
N ALA A 108 -10.00 9.46 -6.17
CA ALA A 108 -9.74 8.85 -4.87
C ALA A 108 -11.03 8.72 -4.06
N PHE A 109 -11.86 9.78 -4.00
CA PHE A 109 -13.15 9.76 -3.32
C PHE A 109 -14.07 8.65 -3.86
N LEU A 110 -14.23 8.57 -5.19
CA LEU A 110 -15.04 7.53 -5.81
C LEU A 110 -14.45 6.13 -5.60
N GLY A 111 -13.13 5.99 -5.61
CA GLY A 111 -12.45 4.72 -5.31
C GLY A 111 -12.66 4.26 -3.88
N PHE A 112 -12.60 5.17 -2.90
CA PHE A 112 -12.92 4.85 -1.51
C PHE A 112 -14.40 4.50 -1.33
N LEU A 113 -15.30 5.22 -2.00
CA LEU A 113 -16.74 4.94 -1.94
C LEU A 113 -17.05 3.55 -2.51
N THR A 114 -16.53 3.21 -3.69
CA THR A 114 -16.73 1.88 -4.30
C THR A 114 -16.03 0.79 -3.50
N GLY A 115 -14.82 1.04 -2.98
CA GLY A 115 -14.12 0.11 -2.10
C GLY A 115 -14.88 -0.16 -0.80
N ALA A 116 -15.45 0.87 -0.16
CA ALA A 116 -16.30 0.72 1.00
C ALA A 116 -17.56 -0.10 0.69
N ALA A 117 -18.19 0.12 -0.46
CA ALA A 117 -19.34 -0.66 -0.90
C ALA A 117 -19.00 -2.16 -1.10
N PHE A 118 -17.82 -2.48 -1.63
CA PHE A 118 -17.35 -3.87 -1.76
C PHE A 118 -17.04 -4.54 -0.42
N LEU A 119 -16.58 -3.77 0.57
CA LEU A 119 -16.25 -4.28 1.90
C LEU A 119 -17.46 -4.36 2.84
N LEU A 120 -18.50 -3.58 2.59
CA LEU A 120 -19.69 -3.49 3.44
C LEU A 120 -20.34 -4.85 3.76
N PRO A 121 -20.47 -5.81 2.82
CA PRO A 121 -21.04 -7.14 3.12
C PRO A 121 -20.21 -7.98 4.09
N PHE A 122 -18.92 -7.66 4.22
CA PHE A 122 -17.97 -8.34 5.10
C PHE A 122 -17.72 -7.57 6.40
N ALA A 123 -18.30 -6.36 6.54
CA ALA A 123 -18.05 -5.48 7.67
C ALA A 123 -18.93 -5.85 8.88
N GLY A 124 -18.30 -6.05 10.04
CA GLY A 124 -19.00 -6.06 11.32
C GLY A 124 -19.27 -4.63 11.78
N LEU A 125 -20.53 -4.20 11.82
CA LEU A 125 -20.87 -2.87 12.32
C LEU A 125 -20.65 -2.79 13.84
N PRO A 126 -20.04 -1.71 14.34
CA PRO A 126 -19.79 -1.58 15.76
C PRO A 126 -21.10 -1.42 16.54
N THR A 127 -21.17 -2.07 17.69
CA THR A 127 -22.29 -1.97 18.63
C THR A 127 -22.09 -0.90 19.70
N THR A 128 -20.90 -0.33 19.80
CA THR A 128 -20.51 0.63 20.84
C THR A 128 -20.25 2.02 20.28
N THR A 129 -20.50 3.05 21.09
CA THR A 129 -20.18 4.45 20.74
C THR A 129 -18.70 4.61 20.40
N THR A 130 -17.80 3.96 21.15
CA THR A 130 -16.36 3.98 20.88
C THR A 130 -16.04 3.44 19.49
N GLY A 131 -16.70 2.36 19.05
CA GLY A 131 -16.50 1.82 17.71
C GLY A 131 -16.90 2.81 16.60
N TRP A 132 -18.04 3.50 16.77
CA TRP A 132 -18.46 4.56 15.85
C TRP A 132 -17.52 5.76 15.85
N LEU A 133 -17.02 6.17 17.03
CA LEU A 133 -16.02 7.23 17.15
C LEU A 133 -14.71 6.85 16.45
N LEU A 134 -14.27 5.60 16.54
CA LEU A 134 -13.09 5.10 15.82
C LEU A 134 -13.32 5.11 14.30
N ILE A 135 -14.49 4.67 13.82
CA ILE A 135 -14.82 4.76 12.38
C ILE A 135 -14.78 6.23 11.91
N ALA A 136 -15.39 7.14 12.66
CA ALA A 136 -15.36 8.56 12.34
C ALA A 136 -13.93 9.12 12.34
N TYR A 137 -13.13 8.74 13.35
CA TYR A 137 -11.72 9.13 13.45
C TYR A 137 -10.93 8.64 12.23
N PHE A 138 -10.97 7.35 11.90
CA PHE A 138 -10.22 6.77 10.78
C PHE A 138 -10.70 7.29 9.41
N GLY A 139 -12.00 7.54 9.26
CA GLY A 139 -12.56 8.11 8.02
C GLY A 139 -12.20 9.59 7.82
N LEU A 140 -12.24 10.40 8.87
CA LEU A 140 -12.04 11.85 8.75
C LEU A 140 -10.57 12.26 8.81
N ILE A 141 -9.77 11.67 9.69
CA ILE A 141 -8.41 12.15 9.99
C ILE A 141 -7.36 11.50 9.10
N PRO A 142 -7.03 10.20 9.24
CA PRO A 142 -5.98 9.58 8.43
C PRO A 142 -6.44 9.28 6.99
N THR A 143 -7.73 9.36 6.70
CA THR A 143 -8.25 9.18 5.33
C THR A 143 -8.56 10.53 4.68
N ALA A 144 -9.68 11.18 5.02
CA ALA A 144 -10.11 12.39 4.30
C ALA A 144 -9.10 13.54 4.40
N LEU A 145 -8.74 13.95 5.63
CA LEU A 145 -7.82 15.06 5.86
C LEU A 145 -6.42 14.77 5.31
N ALA A 146 -5.84 13.60 5.64
CA ALA A 146 -4.50 13.26 5.19
C ALA A 146 -4.39 13.14 3.67
N TYR A 147 -5.36 12.53 2.97
CA TYR A 147 -5.34 12.46 1.50
C TYR A 147 -5.53 13.83 0.87
N THR A 148 -6.39 14.70 1.41
CA THR A 148 -6.52 16.08 0.94
C THR A 148 -5.19 16.84 1.10
N LEU A 149 -4.54 16.73 2.25
CA LEU A 149 -3.22 17.33 2.49
C LEU A 149 -2.14 16.74 1.57
N PHE A 150 -2.16 15.43 1.34
CA PHE A 150 -1.22 14.75 0.46
C PHE A 150 -1.34 15.25 -0.99
N TYR A 151 -2.55 15.26 -1.56
CA TYR A 151 -2.75 15.71 -2.94
C TYR A 151 -2.55 17.22 -3.11
N THR A 152 -2.83 18.03 -2.09
CA THR A 152 -2.51 19.47 -2.12
C THR A 152 -1.00 19.69 -2.02
N GLY A 153 -0.30 18.98 -1.14
CA GLY A 153 1.16 19.02 -1.02
C GLY A 153 1.87 18.57 -2.29
N LEU A 154 1.38 17.54 -2.97
CA LEU A 154 1.93 17.08 -4.25
C LEU A 154 1.95 18.15 -5.34
N ARG A 155 1.06 19.16 -5.28
CA ARG A 155 1.08 20.29 -6.22
C ARG A 155 2.24 21.25 -5.99
N ALA A 156 2.81 21.27 -4.78
CA ALA A 156 3.87 22.18 -4.37
C ALA A 156 5.25 21.49 -4.25
N LEU A 157 5.29 20.16 -4.14
CA LEU A 157 6.50 19.39 -3.91
C LEU A 157 7.15 18.90 -5.22
N ARG A 158 8.49 18.86 -5.22
CA ARG A 158 9.24 18.17 -6.27
C ARG A 158 9.07 16.66 -6.12
N ALA A 159 9.14 15.95 -7.25
CA ALA A 159 9.03 14.49 -7.29
C ALA A 159 10.08 13.75 -6.43
N SER A 160 11.23 14.38 -6.16
CA SER A 160 12.25 13.87 -5.25
C SER A 160 11.79 13.91 -3.79
N THR A 161 11.25 15.05 -3.34
CA THR A 161 10.74 15.22 -1.98
C THR A 161 9.55 14.30 -1.70
N ALA A 162 8.61 14.20 -2.65
CA ALA A 162 7.49 13.25 -2.54
C ALA A 162 7.96 11.80 -2.41
N SER A 163 9.06 11.44 -3.09
CA SER A 163 9.67 10.11 -2.97
C SER A 163 10.21 9.84 -1.57
N VAL A 164 10.92 10.81 -0.98
CA VAL A 164 11.49 10.68 0.36
C VAL A 164 10.37 10.53 1.40
N ILE A 165 9.29 11.31 1.26
CA ILE A 165 8.12 11.21 2.14
C ILE A 165 7.47 9.83 2.03
N ALA A 166 7.33 9.27 0.83
CA ALA A 166 6.79 7.91 0.65
C ALA A 166 7.67 6.83 1.30
N LEU A 167 9.00 7.01 1.29
CA LEU A 167 9.92 6.07 1.94
C LEU A 167 9.90 6.17 3.48
N LEU A 168 9.43 7.28 4.05
CA LEU A 168 9.25 7.40 5.50
C LEU A 168 8.13 6.49 6.01
N GLU A 169 7.12 6.20 5.19
CA GLU A 169 5.98 5.36 5.57
C GLU A 169 6.40 3.99 6.14
N PRO A 170 7.16 3.13 5.42
CA PRO A 170 7.59 1.84 5.96
C PRO A 170 8.54 1.97 7.16
N VAL A 171 9.34 3.04 7.22
CA VAL A 171 10.25 3.29 8.35
C VAL A 171 9.46 3.60 9.62
N VAL A 172 8.47 4.50 9.52
CA VAL A 172 7.59 4.87 10.63
C VAL A 172 6.71 3.70 11.03
N ALA A 173 6.17 2.95 10.07
CA ALA A 173 5.38 1.74 10.33
C ALA A 173 6.20 0.70 11.11
N THR A 174 7.45 0.46 10.72
CA THR A 174 8.36 -0.45 11.44
C THR A 174 8.70 0.07 12.83
N ALA A 175 8.98 1.38 12.98
CA ALA A 175 9.27 1.97 14.29
C ALA A 175 8.07 1.85 15.25
N ILE A 176 6.86 2.08 14.75
CA ILE A 176 5.62 1.89 15.51
C ILE A 176 5.40 0.41 15.84
N GLY A 177 5.64 -0.50 14.88
CA GLY A 177 5.61 -1.95 15.09
C GLY A 177 6.49 -2.40 16.25
N VAL A 178 7.75 -1.94 16.27
CA VAL A 178 8.68 -2.27 17.36
C VAL A 178 8.26 -1.63 18.68
N ALA A 179 7.91 -0.34 18.69
CA ALA A 179 7.65 0.40 19.91
C ALA A 179 6.32 0.02 20.59
N LEU A 180 5.24 -0.09 19.82
CA LEU A 180 3.88 -0.30 20.34
C LEU A 180 3.42 -1.75 20.27
N PHE A 181 3.86 -2.50 19.26
CA PHE A 181 3.43 -3.89 19.04
C PHE A 181 4.48 -4.93 19.47
N GLN A 182 5.62 -4.49 20.02
CA GLN A 182 6.72 -5.35 20.44
C GLN A 182 7.19 -6.29 19.32
N GLU A 183 7.14 -5.81 18.07
CA GLU A 183 7.65 -6.56 16.93
C GLU A 183 9.18 -6.66 17.01
N HIS A 184 9.72 -7.85 16.76
CA HIS A 184 11.16 -8.11 16.75
C HIS A 184 11.63 -8.46 15.32
N PRO A 185 11.78 -7.46 14.43
CA PRO A 185 12.26 -7.72 13.08
C PRO A 185 13.69 -8.26 13.13
N THR A 186 13.93 -9.35 12.41
CA THR A 186 15.28 -9.93 12.34
C THR A 186 16.22 -8.97 11.60
N PRO A 187 17.54 -8.98 11.89
CA PRO A 187 18.51 -8.18 11.14
C PRO A 187 18.45 -8.41 9.63
N LEU A 188 18.12 -9.64 9.21
CA LEU A 188 17.99 -10.02 7.81
C LEU A 188 16.71 -9.43 7.18
N ALA A 189 15.60 -9.35 7.92
CA ALA A 189 14.38 -8.67 7.47
C ALA A 189 14.62 -7.15 7.30
N ILE A 190 15.34 -6.53 8.23
CA ILE A 190 15.74 -5.11 8.13
C ILE A 190 16.62 -4.89 6.89
N THR A 191 17.57 -5.79 6.64
CA THR A 191 18.46 -5.71 5.48
C THR A 191 17.68 -5.86 4.17
N GLY A 192 16.78 -6.84 4.08
CA GLY A 192 15.91 -7.03 2.93
C GLY A 192 15.00 -5.82 2.66
N ALA A 193 14.44 -5.24 3.73
CA ALA A 193 13.63 -4.02 3.65
C ALA A 193 14.46 -2.84 3.13
N ALA A 194 15.66 -2.62 3.67
CA ALA A 194 16.56 -1.56 3.22
C ALA A 194 16.93 -1.70 1.74
N ILE A 195 17.28 -2.91 1.30
CA ILE A 195 17.60 -3.19 -0.12
C ILE A 195 16.38 -2.89 -1.00
N LEU A 196 15.20 -3.36 -0.63
CA LEU A 196 13.96 -3.15 -1.38
C LEU A 196 13.64 -1.66 -1.51
N LEU A 197 13.69 -0.91 -0.41
CA LEU A 197 13.40 0.53 -0.39
C LEU A 197 14.42 1.34 -1.19
N LEU A 198 15.72 1.03 -1.08
CA LEU A 198 16.77 1.70 -1.84
C LEU A 198 16.68 1.41 -3.34
N ALA A 199 16.33 0.17 -3.70
CA ALA A 199 16.11 -0.22 -5.08
C ALA A 199 14.96 0.57 -5.70
N ILE A 200 13.85 0.73 -4.99
CA ILE A 200 12.71 1.55 -5.45
C ILE A 200 13.10 3.03 -5.53
N ALA A 201 13.86 3.54 -4.57
CA ALA A 201 14.31 4.93 -4.56
C ALA A 201 15.21 5.27 -5.76
N THR A 202 16.00 4.30 -6.22
CA THR A 202 16.95 4.45 -7.34
C THR A 202 16.34 4.06 -8.68
N GLN A 203 15.10 3.55 -8.70
CA GLN A 203 14.41 3.22 -9.94
C GLN A 203 14.18 4.51 -10.76
N PRO A 204 14.61 4.54 -12.04
CA PRO A 204 14.43 5.73 -12.88
C PRO A 204 12.93 5.99 -13.09
N LYS A 205 12.49 7.18 -12.69
CA LYS A 205 11.11 7.64 -12.89
C LYS A 205 10.95 8.09 -14.34
N LYS A 206 9.99 7.51 -15.06
CA LYS A 206 9.53 8.00 -16.36
C LYS A 206 8.45 9.07 -16.19
#